data_AF-A0A1M5IFQ6-F1
#
_entry.id   AF-A0A1M5IFQ6-F1
#
_cell.length_a   1.000
_cell.length_b   1.000
_cell.length_c   1.000
_cell.angle_alpha   90.00
_cell.angle_beta   90.00
_cell.angle_gamma   90.00
#
_symmetry.space_group_name_H-M   'P 1'
#
loop_
_entity.id
_entity.type
_entity.pdbx_description
1 polymer ?
#
loop_
_entity_poly.entity_id
_entity_poly.type
_entity_poly.pdbx_seq_one_letter_code
_entity_poly.pdbx_strand_id
1 'polypeptide(L)'
;MMKTIITFFLLLFAAQSVLSQVDKIAKEVESIVLLRSQNDDHKNHIKNFFEHYNQAKPIGSEDLIRDYTGICIETFPEKKSLLFPAKYSVDFPSEDSRTSYFNLNPVETSISKNENSGEYLKLFLENSSKASKTDYFLSLKYVDSDKKGKAERMDDQLVIADDDFLSFLKIKDQKIYGISFSLMALKSKNLTESEIRMYIFDQNLISADDYMMIQLENSRKKKYNKTKVQRETYPLYHDYRVDELRTALRDLIGDAPYSSDQILIKYVSNLKNKLERTNIAGYAEELSYFAALKIDKKYKEGNEEAIVNINHTALHSLADISIGKKEYQQAEKYLLKALTEFPLYSLSGTTSEKDANRIEYDLAKVYQKLERKDEAYGYLLALINSQWYYSSAEKEITALLGSDDKNTLKKDIDKALKTFNVRPNYFQEFTFRGNKIVFWNGFPLDKKSFSENITETEFYKSLKS
;
A
#
# COMPACT_ATOMS: atom_id res chain seq x y z
N MET A 1 27.37 7.54 11.66
CA MET A 1 28.33 6.99 10.67
C MET A 1 28.51 7.92 9.46
N MET A 2 27.42 8.43 8.84
CA MET A 2 27.46 9.40 7.72
C MET A 2 28.28 10.69 7.97
N LYS A 3 28.15 11.35 9.14
CA LYS A 3 28.96 12.56 9.47
C LYS A 3 30.46 12.30 9.36
N THR A 4 30.92 11.08 9.67
CA THR A 4 32.33 10.69 9.63
C THR A 4 32.83 10.50 8.19
N ILE A 5 31.97 10.10 7.25
CA ILE A 5 32.34 9.82 5.85
C ILE A 5 32.62 11.12 5.08
N ILE A 6 31.76 12.12 5.23
CA ILE A 6 31.91 13.43 4.58
C ILE A 6 33.05 14.21 5.23
N THR A 7 33.22 14.08 6.55
CA THR A 7 34.37 14.67 7.26
C THR A 7 35.68 14.03 6.81
N PHE A 8 35.71 12.73 6.46
CA PHE A 8 36.88 12.07 5.89
C PHE A 8 37.17 12.53 4.45
N PHE A 9 36.13 12.77 3.63
CA PHE A 9 36.27 13.39 2.32
C PHE A 9 36.83 14.81 2.44
N LEU A 10 36.28 15.64 3.34
CA LEU A 10 36.80 16.99 3.63
C LEU A 10 38.24 17.00 4.19
N LEU A 11 38.61 16.00 5.01
CA LEU A 11 39.97 15.87 5.58
C LEU A 11 41.02 15.42 4.55
N LEU A 12 40.65 14.62 3.55
CA LEU A 12 41.57 14.16 2.50
C LEU A 12 42.02 15.27 1.54
N PHE A 13 41.39 16.46 1.60
CA PHE A 13 41.35 17.39 0.48
C PHE A 13 41.49 18.88 0.87
N ALA A 14 41.98 19.17 2.07
CA ALA A 14 42.00 20.49 2.72
C ALA A 14 42.79 21.64 2.02
N ALA A 15 43.28 21.48 0.79
CA ALA A 15 44.16 22.45 0.12
C ALA A 15 43.70 22.92 -1.28
N GLN A 16 42.58 22.44 -1.84
CA GLN A 16 42.04 22.89 -3.14
C GLN A 16 40.51 23.05 -3.08
N SER A 17 39.91 23.84 -3.99
CA SER A 17 38.45 23.96 -4.06
C SER A 17 37.80 22.62 -4.42
N VAL A 18 36.63 22.33 -3.86
CA VAL A 18 35.96 21.03 -4.05
C VAL A 18 35.66 20.80 -5.53
N LEU A 19 35.26 21.84 -6.25
CA LEU A 19 35.00 21.80 -7.70
C LEU A 19 36.22 21.31 -8.50
N SER A 20 37.42 21.82 -8.21
CA SER A 20 38.65 21.43 -8.92
C SER A 20 39.00 19.95 -8.72
N GLN A 21 38.63 19.38 -7.58
CA GLN A 21 38.87 17.99 -7.25
C GLN A 21 37.82 17.06 -7.86
N VAL A 22 36.56 17.49 -7.89
CA VAL A 22 35.49 16.78 -8.60
C VAL A 22 35.84 16.65 -10.09
N ASP A 23 36.30 17.72 -10.73
CA ASP A 23 36.73 17.66 -12.13
C ASP A 23 37.97 16.78 -12.33
N LYS A 24 38.89 16.75 -11.36
CA LYS A 24 40.05 15.83 -11.40
C LYS A 24 39.61 14.37 -11.32
N ILE A 25 38.74 14.04 -10.37
CA ILE A 25 38.19 12.69 -10.21
C ILE A 25 37.38 12.29 -11.45
N ALA A 26 36.58 13.19 -12.00
CA ALA A 26 35.81 12.94 -13.22
C ALA A 26 36.70 12.61 -14.42
N LYS A 27 37.82 13.31 -14.61
CA LYS A 27 38.81 13.02 -15.66
C LYS A 27 39.52 11.68 -15.47
N GLU A 28 39.83 11.34 -14.22
CA GLU A 28 40.42 10.04 -13.88
C GLU A 28 39.43 8.90 -14.17
N VAL A 29 38.17 9.08 -13.75
CA VAL A 29 37.06 8.16 -14.05
C VAL A 29 36.85 8.03 -15.56
N GLU A 30 36.82 9.12 -16.32
CA GLU A 30 36.71 9.10 -17.78
C GLU A 30 37.81 8.25 -18.40
N SER A 31 39.07 8.47 -17.99
CA SER A 31 40.21 7.72 -18.50
C SER A 31 40.11 6.22 -18.21
N ILE A 32 39.71 5.85 -16.98
CA ILE A 32 39.52 4.46 -16.55
C ILE A 32 38.39 3.80 -17.35
N VAL A 33 37.23 4.47 -17.45
CA VAL A 33 36.05 3.93 -18.10
C VAL A 33 36.29 3.77 -19.60
N LEU A 34 36.86 4.77 -20.28
CA LEU A 34 37.17 4.67 -21.72
C LEU A 34 38.18 3.55 -22.02
N LEU A 35 39.12 3.29 -21.12
CA LEU A 35 40.05 2.16 -21.22
C LEU A 35 39.33 0.81 -21.09
N ARG A 36 38.47 0.67 -20.07
CA ARG A 36 37.67 -0.56 -19.85
C ARG A 36 36.73 -0.84 -21.01
N SER A 37 36.16 0.21 -21.60
CA SER A 37 35.11 0.07 -22.60
C SER A 37 35.60 0.02 -24.06
N GLN A 38 36.90 -0.17 -24.30
CA GLN A 38 37.45 -0.15 -25.67
C GLN A 38 36.83 -1.19 -26.60
N ASN A 39 36.46 -2.36 -26.06
CA ASN A 39 35.85 -3.49 -26.77
C ASN A 39 34.42 -3.78 -26.28
N ASP A 40 33.76 -2.78 -25.69
CA ASP A 40 32.42 -2.91 -25.11
C ASP A 40 31.32 -2.58 -26.13
N ASP A 41 30.19 -3.29 -26.05
CA ASP A 41 29.04 -3.10 -26.92
C ASP A 41 28.41 -1.69 -26.72
N HIS A 42 28.61 -1.08 -25.55
CA HIS A 42 28.11 0.24 -25.17
C HIS A 42 29.14 1.37 -25.32
N LYS A 43 30.32 1.12 -25.90
CA LYS A 43 31.42 2.10 -26.04
C LYS A 43 30.98 3.46 -26.58
N ASN A 44 30.14 3.48 -27.61
CA ASN A 44 29.67 4.73 -28.21
C ASN A 44 28.78 5.52 -27.25
N HIS A 45 27.91 4.85 -26.50
CA HIS A 45 27.06 5.49 -25.49
C HIS A 45 27.90 6.05 -24.33
N ILE A 46 28.94 5.33 -23.91
CA ILE A 46 29.89 5.76 -22.88
C ILE A 46 30.68 6.98 -23.34
N LYS A 47 31.20 6.98 -24.57
CA LYS A 47 31.89 8.14 -25.14
C LYS A 47 30.95 9.36 -25.20
N ASN A 48 29.74 9.16 -25.72
CA ASN A 48 28.73 10.22 -25.78
C ASN A 48 28.37 10.74 -24.38
N PHE A 49 28.29 9.87 -23.37
CA PHE A 49 28.06 10.28 -21.98
C PHE A 49 29.11 11.29 -21.52
N PHE A 50 30.41 10.99 -21.67
CA PHE A 50 31.48 11.91 -21.25
C PHE A 50 31.54 13.18 -22.09
N GLU A 51 31.30 13.10 -23.40
CA GLU A 51 31.19 14.29 -24.26
C GLU A 51 30.12 15.28 -23.75
N HIS A 52 28.96 14.77 -23.27
CA HIS A 52 27.91 15.61 -22.70
C HIS A 52 28.20 16.02 -21.25
N TYR A 53 28.69 15.11 -20.42
CA TYR A 53 29.02 15.38 -19.01
C TYR A 53 30.09 16.49 -18.88
N ASN A 54 31.12 16.47 -19.73
CA ASN A 54 32.19 17.46 -19.72
C ASN A 54 31.75 18.86 -20.20
N GLN A 55 30.66 18.94 -20.96
CA GLN A 55 30.04 20.20 -21.39
C GLN A 55 28.91 20.67 -20.46
N ALA A 56 28.50 19.81 -19.52
CA ALA A 56 27.42 20.09 -18.60
C ALA A 56 27.86 21.02 -17.46
N LYS A 57 26.94 21.87 -17.01
CA LYS A 57 27.18 22.73 -15.85
C LYS A 57 26.88 21.99 -14.54
N PRO A 58 27.44 22.42 -13.40
CA PRO A 58 27.03 21.91 -12.08
C PRO A 58 25.51 22.01 -11.90
N ILE A 59 24.93 20.99 -11.26
CA ILE A 59 23.48 20.93 -11.05
C ILE A 59 23.05 21.83 -9.87
N GLY A 60 21.91 22.51 -10.01
CA GLY A 60 21.27 23.28 -8.94
C GLY A 60 20.40 22.42 -8.03
N SER A 61 19.95 23.00 -6.91
CA SER A 61 18.97 22.32 -6.03
C SER A 61 17.58 22.31 -6.68
N GLU A 62 17.28 23.34 -7.46
CA GLU A 62 16.06 23.49 -8.27
C GLU A 62 15.89 22.41 -9.34
N ASP A 63 16.99 21.85 -9.83
CA ASP A 63 17.01 20.80 -10.86
C ASP A 63 16.71 19.40 -10.27
N LEU A 64 16.61 19.30 -8.94
CA LEU A 64 16.54 18.06 -8.16
C LEU A 64 15.28 18.00 -7.26
N ILE A 65 14.26 18.79 -7.59
CA ILE A 65 13.02 18.89 -6.78
C ILE A 65 11.93 17.89 -7.19
N ARG A 66 12.17 17.02 -8.18
CA ARG A 66 11.21 16.04 -8.67
C ARG A 66 11.86 14.69 -8.97
N ASP A 67 11.03 13.66 -9.10
CA ASP A 67 11.49 12.34 -9.54
C ASP A 67 11.85 12.39 -11.03
N TYR A 68 12.91 11.65 -11.41
CA TYR A 68 13.32 11.49 -12.80
C TYR A 68 13.56 10.01 -13.13
N THR A 69 13.30 9.64 -14.37
CA THR A 69 13.64 8.32 -14.91
C THR A 69 14.68 8.45 -16.00
N GLY A 70 15.45 7.39 -16.17
CA GLY A 70 16.64 7.41 -16.97
C GLY A 70 17.24 6.04 -17.20
N ILE A 71 18.54 6.03 -17.43
CA ILE A 71 19.36 4.82 -17.55
C ILE A 71 20.61 4.94 -16.68
N CYS A 72 21.17 3.80 -16.32
CA CYS A 72 22.46 3.62 -15.67
C CYS A 72 23.32 2.72 -16.55
N ILE A 73 24.56 3.13 -16.81
CA ILE A 73 25.60 2.29 -17.39
C ILE A 73 26.58 1.95 -16.28
N GLU A 74 26.68 0.67 -15.95
CA GLU A 74 27.62 0.16 -14.94
C GLU A 74 28.84 -0.43 -15.62
N THR A 75 30.02 -0.02 -15.16
CA THR A 75 31.29 -0.48 -15.69
C THR A 75 32.11 -1.14 -14.59
N PHE A 76 32.67 -2.29 -14.91
CA PHE A 76 33.42 -3.13 -13.97
C PHE A 76 34.86 -3.32 -14.47
N PRO A 77 35.80 -3.64 -13.57
CA PRO A 77 37.10 -4.18 -13.99
C PRO A 77 36.89 -5.47 -14.79
N GLU A 78 37.51 -5.56 -15.95
CA GLU A 78 37.64 -6.78 -16.77
C GLU A 78 36.32 -7.47 -17.20
N LYS A 79 35.16 -6.81 -17.06
CA LYS A 79 33.86 -7.31 -17.54
C LYS A 79 33.20 -6.32 -18.48
N LYS A 80 32.30 -6.83 -19.33
CA LYS A 80 31.41 -5.99 -20.14
C LYS A 80 30.53 -5.12 -19.23
N SER A 81 30.27 -3.92 -19.71
CA SER A 81 29.38 -2.95 -19.08
C SER A 81 27.95 -3.45 -19.15
N LEU A 82 27.15 -3.08 -18.15
CA LEU A 82 25.74 -3.39 -18.08
C LEU A 82 24.91 -2.12 -18.20
N LEU A 83 23.74 -2.24 -18.82
CA LEU A 83 22.81 -1.13 -19.03
C LEU A 83 21.49 -1.43 -18.33
N PHE A 84 21.07 -0.51 -17.46
CA PHE A 84 19.85 -0.66 -16.66
C PHE A 84 18.95 0.57 -16.75
N PRO A 85 17.63 0.40 -16.66
CA PRO A 85 16.74 1.50 -16.32
C PRO A 85 17.13 2.06 -14.96
N ALA A 86 17.02 3.37 -14.80
CA ALA A 86 17.36 4.05 -13.55
C ALA A 86 16.24 4.98 -13.12
N LYS A 87 16.11 5.14 -11.81
CA LYS A 87 15.25 6.16 -11.21
C LYS A 87 16.03 7.02 -10.23
N TYR A 88 15.78 8.32 -10.32
CA TYR A 88 16.06 9.30 -9.30
C TYR A 88 14.77 9.63 -8.57
N SER A 89 14.76 9.48 -7.25
CA SER A 89 13.62 9.84 -6.40
C SER A 89 14.03 10.88 -5.38
N VAL A 90 13.12 11.82 -5.09
CA VAL A 90 13.29 12.82 -4.04
C VAL A 90 12.32 12.58 -2.88
N ASP A 91 12.83 12.57 -1.66
CA ASP A 91 12.02 12.53 -0.44
C ASP A 91 12.33 13.75 0.43
N PHE A 92 11.29 14.55 0.69
CA PHE A 92 11.32 15.67 1.63
C PHE A 92 10.66 15.20 2.93
N PRO A 93 11.44 14.90 4.00
CA PRO A 93 10.91 14.30 5.22
C PRO A 93 9.82 15.13 5.94
N SER A 94 9.73 16.43 5.68
CA SER A 94 8.68 17.35 6.14
C SER A 94 8.91 18.73 5.52
N GLU A 95 7.91 19.63 5.54
CA GLU A 95 8.08 21.04 5.13
C GLU A 95 9.19 21.77 5.93
N ASP A 96 9.57 21.27 7.11
CA ASP A 96 10.57 21.87 8.01
C ASP A 96 11.98 21.24 7.95
N SER A 97 12.20 20.18 7.17
CA SER A 97 13.51 19.52 7.16
C SER A 97 14.46 20.21 6.19
N ARG A 98 15.49 20.87 6.72
CA ARG A 98 16.66 21.42 5.98
C ARG A 98 17.54 20.35 5.31
N THR A 99 17.04 19.13 5.10
CA THR A 99 17.80 17.99 4.60
C THR A 99 16.97 17.21 3.60
N SER A 100 17.42 17.22 2.35
CA SER A 100 16.80 16.49 1.24
C SER A 100 17.48 15.14 1.06
N TYR A 101 16.68 14.10 0.86
CA TYR A 101 17.15 12.74 0.60
C TYR A 101 16.87 12.34 -0.85
N PHE A 102 17.82 11.62 -1.43
CA PHE A 102 17.82 11.27 -2.84
C PHE A 102 18.24 9.83 -3.05
N ASN A 103 17.59 9.17 -4.00
CA ASN A 103 17.86 7.78 -4.32
C ASN A 103 18.29 7.69 -5.78
N LEU A 104 19.51 7.21 -6.04
CA LEU A 104 20.00 6.92 -7.38
C LEU A 104 20.17 5.42 -7.52
N ASN A 105 19.21 4.73 -8.16
CA ASN A 105 19.26 3.27 -8.23
C ASN A 105 19.13 2.76 -9.67
N PRO A 106 20.03 1.84 -10.10
CA PRO A 106 19.69 0.92 -11.18
C PRO A 106 18.50 0.08 -10.72
N VAL A 107 17.53 -0.12 -11.60
CA VAL A 107 16.33 -0.89 -11.32
C VAL A 107 16.47 -2.24 -12.00
N GLU A 108 17.24 -3.13 -11.37
CA GLU A 108 17.57 -4.43 -11.95
C GLU A 108 16.42 -5.45 -11.88
N THR A 109 15.54 -5.38 -10.86
CA THR A 109 14.70 -6.55 -10.52
C THR A 109 13.36 -6.26 -9.83
N SER A 110 12.97 -5.01 -9.56
CA SER A 110 11.77 -4.72 -8.76
C SER A 110 10.46 -4.60 -9.56
N ILE A 111 10.54 -4.60 -10.89
CA ILE A 111 9.39 -4.55 -11.80
C ILE A 111 9.14 -5.97 -12.31
N SER A 112 7.88 -6.39 -12.41
CA SER A 112 7.51 -7.79 -12.68
C SER A 112 8.27 -8.37 -13.87
N LYS A 113 8.67 -9.65 -13.80
CA LYS A 113 9.42 -10.37 -14.85
C LYS A 113 8.76 -10.37 -16.24
N ASN A 114 7.54 -9.85 -16.36
CA ASN A 114 6.77 -9.85 -17.60
C ASN A 114 6.92 -8.55 -18.41
N GLU A 115 7.61 -7.52 -17.91
CA GLU A 115 7.78 -6.25 -18.62
C GLU A 115 9.18 -6.15 -19.26
N ASN A 116 9.23 -5.87 -20.57
CA ASN A 116 10.46 -5.85 -21.37
C ASN A 116 11.25 -4.54 -21.17
N SER A 117 12.19 -4.53 -20.21
CA SER A 117 13.12 -3.41 -19.98
C SER A 117 13.96 -3.06 -21.21
N GLY A 118 14.20 -4.00 -22.12
CA GLY A 118 15.01 -3.80 -23.32
C GLY A 118 14.41 -2.80 -24.30
N GLU A 119 13.08 -2.74 -24.43
CA GLU A 119 12.42 -1.76 -25.29
C GLU A 119 12.57 -0.34 -24.72
N TYR A 120 12.37 -0.17 -23.41
CA TYR A 120 12.59 1.10 -22.72
C TYR A 120 14.02 1.60 -22.93
N LEU A 121 15.02 0.73 -22.69
CA LEU A 121 16.43 1.07 -22.85
C LEU A 121 16.78 1.50 -24.27
N LYS A 122 16.31 0.74 -25.27
CA LYS A 122 16.53 1.05 -26.68
C LYS A 122 15.93 2.40 -27.04
N LEU A 123 14.65 2.62 -26.72
CA LEU A 123 13.96 3.87 -27.02
C LEU A 123 14.59 5.04 -26.28
N PHE A 124 15.03 4.86 -25.03
CA PHE A 124 15.68 5.93 -24.28
C PHE A 124 16.97 6.42 -24.95
N LEU A 125 17.80 5.49 -25.43
CA LEU A 125 19.06 5.79 -26.11
C LEU A 125 18.86 6.42 -27.49
N GLU A 126 17.80 6.05 -28.23
CA GLU A 126 17.48 6.62 -29.55
C GLU A 126 16.77 7.98 -29.43
N ASN A 127 15.72 8.04 -28.59
CA ASN A 127 14.94 9.23 -28.30
C ASN A 127 14.15 9.03 -26.99
N SER A 128 14.67 9.59 -25.90
CA SER A 128 14.07 9.54 -24.57
C SER A 128 12.57 9.85 -24.55
N SER A 129 12.07 10.78 -25.35
CA SER A 129 10.64 11.12 -25.38
C SER A 129 9.73 9.96 -25.83
N LYS A 130 10.26 8.95 -26.51
CA LYS A 130 9.51 7.74 -26.90
C LYS A 130 9.47 6.70 -25.78
N ALA A 131 10.45 6.71 -24.87
CA ALA A 131 10.51 5.76 -23.77
C ALA A 131 9.35 5.91 -22.78
N SER A 132 8.75 7.11 -22.66
CA SER A 132 7.58 7.38 -21.82
C SER A 132 6.31 6.64 -22.25
N LYS A 133 6.29 6.05 -23.45
CA LYS A 133 5.15 5.29 -23.98
C LYS A 133 5.24 3.80 -23.70
N THR A 134 6.32 3.33 -23.10
CA THR A 134 6.52 1.90 -22.80
C THR A 134 5.79 1.49 -21.53
N ASP A 135 5.29 0.25 -21.50
CA ASP A 135 4.70 -0.32 -20.28
C ASP A 135 5.70 -0.33 -19.12
N TYR A 136 6.97 -0.63 -19.42
CA TYR A 136 8.03 -0.59 -18.43
C TYR A 136 8.20 0.78 -17.78
N PHE A 137 8.06 1.88 -18.55
CA PHE A 137 8.09 3.23 -17.97
C PHE A 137 6.93 3.49 -17.01
N LEU A 138 5.72 2.99 -17.33
CA LEU A 138 4.55 3.15 -16.48
C LEU A 138 4.77 2.53 -15.09
N SER A 139 5.50 1.43 -15.03
CA SER A 139 5.93 0.81 -13.76
C SER A 139 7.12 1.52 -13.13
N LEU A 140 8.16 1.85 -13.92
CA LEU A 140 9.40 2.44 -13.45
C LEU A 140 9.19 3.73 -12.66
N LYS A 141 8.28 4.61 -13.11
CA LYS A 141 8.03 5.89 -12.43
C LYS A 141 7.48 5.74 -11.01
N TYR A 142 6.88 4.59 -10.65
CA TYR A 142 6.36 4.32 -9.31
C TYR A 142 7.29 3.47 -8.42
N VAL A 143 8.46 3.07 -8.93
CA VAL A 143 9.46 2.35 -8.13
C VAL A 143 9.96 3.27 -7.02
N ASP A 144 10.10 2.71 -5.83
CA ASP A 144 10.69 3.37 -4.67
C ASP A 144 11.92 2.58 -4.20
N SER A 145 12.83 3.24 -3.50
CA SER A 145 14.05 2.61 -2.98
C SER A 145 14.20 2.88 -1.50
N ASP A 146 14.57 1.83 -0.76
CA ASP A 146 14.87 1.91 0.66
C ASP A 146 16.25 2.55 0.93
N LYS A 147 17.13 2.64 -0.09
CA LYS A 147 18.46 3.26 0.02
C LYS A 147 18.38 4.76 -0.19
N LYS A 148 18.66 5.52 0.86
CA LYS A 148 18.63 6.99 0.87
C LYS A 148 20.01 7.61 0.93
N GLY A 149 20.34 8.38 -0.09
CA GLY A 149 21.46 9.31 -0.09
C GLY A 149 21.06 10.68 0.43
N LYS A 150 22.04 11.44 0.91
CA LYS A 150 21.87 12.85 1.32
C LYS A 150 22.58 13.73 0.30
N ALA A 151 21.94 14.81 -0.15
CA ALA A 151 22.67 15.83 -0.90
C ALA A 151 23.28 16.87 0.04
N GLU A 152 24.51 17.26 -0.27
CA GLU A 152 25.21 18.36 0.35
C GLU A 152 25.77 19.28 -0.72
N ARG A 153 25.62 20.59 -0.48
CA ARG A 153 26.19 21.61 -1.35
C ARG A 153 27.61 21.90 -0.87
N MET A 154 28.57 21.74 -1.77
CA MET A 154 29.98 22.03 -1.55
C MET A 154 30.42 23.02 -2.63
N ASP A 155 30.62 24.28 -2.26
CA ASP A 155 30.78 25.40 -3.20
C ASP A 155 29.59 25.46 -4.20
N ASP A 156 29.88 25.43 -5.51
CA ASP A 156 28.91 25.40 -6.60
C ASP A 156 28.55 23.98 -7.07
N GLN A 157 29.02 22.94 -6.38
CA GLN A 157 28.75 21.54 -6.73
C GLN A 157 27.80 20.91 -5.70
N LEU A 158 26.73 20.30 -6.19
CA LEU A 158 25.90 19.43 -5.39
C LEU A 158 26.45 17.99 -5.47
N VAL A 159 26.59 17.36 -4.30
CA VAL A 159 27.09 16.00 -4.15
C VAL A 159 26.05 15.17 -3.43
N ILE A 160 25.78 13.96 -3.92
CA ILE A 160 24.86 13.01 -3.27
C ILE A 160 25.69 11.84 -2.74
N ALA A 161 25.53 11.53 -1.46
CA ALA A 161 26.23 10.41 -0.82
C ALA A 161 25.22 9.49 -0.12
N ASP A 162 25.25 8.20 -0.44
CA ASP A 162 24.59 7.15 0.34
C ASP A 162 25.64 6.32 1.11
N ASP A 163 25.27 5.15 1.63
CA ASP A 163 26.17 4.31 2.42
C ASP A 163 27.27 3.64 1.57
N ASP A 164 27.05 3.48 0.27
CA ASP A 164 27.87 2.69 -0.65
C ASP A 164 28.59 3.55 -1.70
N PHE A 165 27.96 4.63 -2.16
CA PHE A 165 28.38 5.44 -3.32
C PHE A 165 28.45 6.93 -3.02
N LEU A 166 29.36 7.59 -3.73
CA LEU A 166 29.42 9.03 -3.88
C LEU A 166 29.08 9.38 -5.33
N SER A 167 28.17 10.34 -5.52
CA SER A 167 27.64 10.73 -6.82
C SER A 167 27.84 12.21 -7.11
N PHE A 168 28.34 12.51 -8.31
CA PHE A 168 28.44 13.87 -8.85
C PHE A 168 27.52 14.05 -10.04
N LEU A 169 26.63 15.04 -9.94
CA LEU A 169 25.63 15.33 -10.95
C LEU A 169 25.96 16.64 -11.68
N LYS A 170 25.76 16.63 -12.99
CA LYS A 170 25.81 17.81 -13.87
C LYS A 170 24.57 17.83 -14.77
N ILE A 171 24.23 18.98 -15.32
CA ILE A 171 23.05 19.16 -16.16
C ILE A 171 23.38 19.83 -17.50
N LYS A 172 22.78 19.32 -18.58
CA LYS A 172 22.84 19.88 -19.93
C LYS A 172 21.56 19.55 -20.68
N ASP A 173 20.97 20.53 -21.37
CA ASP A 173 19.81 20.35 -22.26
C ASP A 173 18.67 19.50 -21.67
N GLN A 174 18.25 19.82 -20.43
CA GLN A 174 17.21 19.10 -19.66
C GLN A 174 17.55 17.64 -19.32
N LYS A 175 18.83 17.25 -19.47
CA LYS A 175 19.34 15.94 -19.06
C LYS A 175 20.30 16.09 -17.90
N ILE A 176 20.13 15.22 -16.92
CA ILE A 176 21.00 15.12 -15.75
C ILE A 176 21.95 13.96 -15.96
N TYR A 177 23.24 14.24 -15.86
CA TYR A 177 24.30 13.27 -16.02
C TYR A 177 24.98 13.05 -14.67
N GLY A 178 25.04 11.80 -14.22
CA GLY A 178 25.61 11.45 -12.93
C GLY A 178 26.77 10.49 -13.05
N ILE A 179 27.86 10.73 -12.33
CA ILE A 179 28.94 9.74 -12.14
C ILE A 179 28.91 9.33 -10.68
N SER A 180 28.82 8.02 -10.42
CA SER A 180 28.90 7.47 -9.07
C SER A 180 29.94 6.37 -8.98
N PHE A 181 30.61 6.31 -7.85
CA PHE A 181 31.66 5.31 -7.59
C PHE A 181 31.69 4.99 -6.10
N SER A 182 32.20 3.80 -5.79
CA SER A 182 32.15 3.28 -4.43
C SER A 182 32.94 4.15 -3.45
N LEU A 183 32.33 4.45 -2.31
CA LEU A 183 33.00 5.10 -1.18
C LEU A 183 34.19 4.28 -0.66
N MET A 184 34.15 2.95 -0.81
CA MET A 184 35.26 2.09 -0.45
C MET A 184 36.47 2.30 -1.37
N ALA A 185 36.23 2.48 -2.68
CA ALA A 185 37.29 2.72 -3.66
C ALA A 185 38.01 4.06 -3.44
N LEU A 186 37.27 5.07 -3.01
CA LEU A 186 37.84 6.34 -2.56
C LEU A 186 38.76 6.17 -1.35
N LYS A 187 38.31 5.43 -0.34
CA LYS A 187 39.09 5.20 0.89
C LYS A 187 40.37 4.41 0.60
N SER A 188 40.30 3.43 -0.29
CA SER A 188 41.45 2.61 -0.71
C SER A 188 42.32 3.26 -1.79
N LYS A 189 41.92 4.42 -2.33
CA LYS A 189 42.56 5.10 -3.48
C LYS A 189 42.75 4.19 -4.70
N ASN A 190 41.83 3.26 -4.92
CA ASN A 190 41.89 2.29 -6.01
C ASN A 190 40.61 2.37 -6.85
N LEU A 191 40.50 3.42 -7.66
CA LEU A 191 39.39 3.58 -8.59
C LEU A 191 39.46 2.60 -9.76
N THR A 192 40.66 2.17 -10.15
CA THR A 192 40.90 1.21 -11.25
C THR A 192 40.32 -0.18 -11.03
N GLU A 193 40.07 -0.57 -9.78
CA GLU A 193 39.42 -1.84 -9.42
C GLU A 193 37.96 -1.66 -8.99
N SER A 194 37.42 -0.45 -9.12
CA SER A 194 36.09 -0.12 -8.60
C SER A 194 35.00 -0.17 -9.65
N GLU A 195 33.77 -0.50 -9.21
CA GLU A 195 32.56 -0.30 -10.00
C GLU A 195 32.28 1.20 -10.16
N ILE A 196 32.01 1.61 -11.40
CA ILE A 196 31.66 2.99 -11.75
C ILE A 196 30.32 2.99 -12.47
N ARG A 197 29.40 3.84 -12.00
CA ARG A 197 28.05 4.01 -12.53
C ARG A 197 27.90 5.36 -13.21
N MET A 198 27.33 5.36 -14.41
CA MET A 198 27.03 6.54 -15.19
C MET A 198 25.53 6.65 -15.42
N TYR A 199 24.91 7.67 -14.86
CA TYR A 199 23.47 7.90 -14.92
C TYR A 199 23.12 8.96 -15.96
N ILE A 200 22.06 8.73 -16.72
CA ILE A 200 21.45 9.74 -17.60
C ILE A 200 19.96 9.78 -17.28
N PHE A 201 19.49 10.90 -16.73
CA PHE A 201 18.07 11.16 -16.51
C PHE A 201 17.57 12.25 -17.45
N ASP A 202 16.30 12.16 -17.86
CA ASP A 202 15.65 13.17 -18.69
C ASP A 202 14.54 13.86 -17.89
N GLN A 203 14.66 15.17 -17.71
CA GLN A 203 13.72 15.96 -16.92
C GLN A 203 12.32 16.06 -17.55
N ASN A 204 12.18 15.77 -18.85
CA ASN A 204 10.90 15.82 -19.56
C ASN A 204 10.19 14.47 -19.61
N LEU A 205 10.81 13.40 -19.11
CA LEU A 205 10.25 12.05 -19.26
C LEU A 205 9.04 11.81 -18.34
N ILE A 206 9.09 12.35 -17.12
CA ILE A 206 7.95 12.39 -16.20
C ILE A 206 7.23 13.72 -16.39
N SER A 207 5.95 13.67 -16.80
CA SER A 207 5.12 14.86 -16.91
C SER A 207 4.77 15.44 -15.53
N ALA A 208 4.33 16.70 -15.49
CA ALA A 208 3.89 17.32 -14.24
C ALA A 208 2.69 16.58 -13.61
N ASP A 209 1.75 16.10 -14.43
CA ASP A 209 0.59 15.32 -13.97
C ASP A 209 1.02 13.98 -13.39
N ASP A 210 1.94 13.28 -14.06
CA ASP A 210 2.51 12.03 -13.57
C ASP A 210 3.24 12.23 -12.24
N TYR A 211 3.99 13.32 -12.10
CA TYR A 211 4.65 13.65 -10.85
C TYR A 211 3.64 13.84 -9.70
N MET A 212 2.53 14.55 -9.94
CA MET A 212 1.47 14.71 -8.94
C MET A 212 0.88 13.34 -8.53
N MET A 213 0.64 12.45 -9.49
CA MET A 213 0.14 11.10 -9.20
C MET A 213 1.15 10.24 -8.41
N ILE A 214 2.44 10.33 -8.72
CA ILE A 214 3.51 9.68 -7.95
C ILE A 214 3.50 10.18 -6.50
N GLN A 215 3.37 11.49 -6.28
CA GLN A 215 3.32 12.05 -4.93
C GLN A 215 2.06 11.62 -4.15
N LEU A 216 0.90 11.54 -4.81
CA LEU A 216 -0.32 11.00 -4.21
C LEU A 216 -0.15 9.53 -3.81
N GLU A 217 0.46 8.73 -4.68
CA GLU A 217 0.72 7.31 -4.41
C GLU A 217 1.73 7.12 -3.28
N ASN A 218 2.81 7.90 -3.26
CA ASN A 218 3.79 7.90 -2.17
C ASN A 218 3.14 8.32 -0.83
N SER A 219 2.28 9.33 -0.86
CA SER A 219 1.50 9.75 0.32
C SER A 219 0.54 8.64 0.77
N ARG A 220 -0.12 7.96 -0.16
CA ARG A 220 -0.98 6.80 0.10
C ARG A 220 -0.19 5.66 0.75
N LYS A 221 0.98 5.30 0.21
CA LYS A 221 1.89 4.28 0.75
C LYS A 221 2.41 4.66 2.13
N LYS A 222 2.84 5.92 2.35
CA LYS A 222 3.25 6.43 3.66
C LYS A 222 2.11 6.33 4.68
N LYS A 223 0.88 6.73 4.31
CA LYS A 223 -0.32 6.59 5.17
C LYS A 223 -0.65 5.12 5.45
N TYR A 224 -0.57 4.26 4.44
CA TYR A 224 -0.76 2.82 4.57
C TYR A 224 0.25 2.23 5.56
N ASN A 225 1.54 2.51 5.37
CA ASN A 225 2.63 2.01 6.22
C ASN A 225 2.52 2.55 7.66
N LYS A 226 2.21 3.84 7.84
CA LYS A 226 2.00 4.45 9.17
C LYS A 226 0.87 3.78 9.95
N THR A 227 -0.16 3.32 9.25
CA THR A 227 -1.33 2.68 9.87
C THR A 227 -1.31 1.16 9.74
N LYS A 228 -0.26 0.55 9.17
CA LYS A 228 -0.20 -0.88 8.83
C LYS A 228 -0.42 -1.76 10.06
N VAL A 229 0.30 -1.52 11.15
CA VAL A 229 0.15 -2.29 12.39
C VAL A 229 -1.27 -2.17 12.95
N GLN A 230 -1.87 -0.99 12.90
CA GLN A 230 -3.26 -0.79 13.33
C GLN A 230 -4.26 -1.37 12.35
N ARG A 231 -3.94 -1.47 11.06
CA ARG A 231 -4.72 -2.20 10.06
C ARG A 231 -4.57 -3.71 10.20
N GLU A 232 -3.47 -4.20 10.75
CA GLU A 232 -3.33 -5.62 11.04
C GLU A 232 -3.99 -5.98 12.38
N THR A 233 -3.92 -5.08 13.36
CA THR A 233 -4.50 -5.26 14.70
C THR A 233 -5.99 -5.00 14.71
N TYR A 234 -6.44 -4.00 13.96
CA TYR A 234 -7.84 -3.60 13.82
C TYR A 234 -8.17 -3.46 12.32
N PRO A 235 -8.22 -4.56 11.55
CA PRO A 235 -8.38 -4.51 10.08
C PRO A 235 -9.60 -3.77 9.57
N LEU A 236 -10.53 -3.48 10.47
CA LEU A 236 -11.94 -3.33 10.22
C LEU A 236 -12.47 -1.88 10.42
N TYR A 237 -11.66 -0.95 10.92
CA TYR A 237 -12.11 0.44 11.06
C TYR A 237 -12.14 1.23 9.75
N HIS A 238 -13.33 1.61 9.28
CA HIS A 238 -13.45 2.64 8.24
C HIS A 238 -13.51 4.02 8.89
N ASP A 239 -12.40 4.77 8.85
CA ASP A 239 -12.27 6.10 9.49
C ASP A 239 -13.42 7.07 9.14
N TYR A 240 -14.00 6.95 7.95
CA TYR A 240 -15.14 7.77 7.51
C TYR A 240 -16.43 7.45 8.30
N ARG A 241 -16.86 6.18 8.31
CA ARG A 241 -18.10 5.75 8.99
C ARG A 241 -18.02 5.88 10.50
N VAL A 242 -16.83 5.68 11.06
CA VAL A 242 -16.59 5.83 12.50
C VAL A 242 -16.79 7.27 12.94
N ASP A 243 -16.42 8.26 12.11
CA ASP A 243 -16.68 9.66 12.42
C ASP A 243 -18.13 10.08 12.15
N GLU A 244 -18.83 9.43 11.21
CA GLU A 244 -20.28 9.64 11.01
C GLU A 244 -21.08 9.34 12.28
N LEU A 245 -20.64 8.40 13.12
CA LEU A 245 -21.23 8.15 14.44
C LEU A 245 -21.22 9.42 15.30
N ARG A 246 -20.09 10.14 15.34
CA ARG A 246 -19.95 11.37 16.13
C ARG A 246 -20.85 12.48 15.61
N THR A 247 -20.98 12.64 14.30
CA THR A 247 -21.86 13.66 13.72
C THR A 247 -23.33 13.31 13.94
N ALA A 248 -23.73 12.07 13.67
CA ALA A 248 -25.10 11.60 13.87
C ALA A 248 -25.56 11.73 15.33
N LEU A 249 -24.69 11.41 16.29
CA LEU A 249 -24.99 11.57 17.71
C LEU A 249 -25.16 13.03 18.13
N ARG A 250 -24.43 13.97 17.51
CA ARG A 250 -24.58 15.41 17.77
C ARG A 250 -25.90 15.94 17.23
N ASP A 251 -26.34 15.44 16.08
CA ASP A 251 -27.64 15.80 15.52
C ASP A 251 -28.76 15.21 16.38
N LEU A 252 -28.62 13.93 16.78
CA LEU A 252 -29.61 13.22 17.58
C LEU A 252 -29.93 13.91 18.91
N ILE A 253 -28.92 14.45 19.62
CA ILE A 253 -29.14 15.13 20.92
C ILE A 253 -29.87 16.48 20.81
N GLY A 254 -30.07 17.00 19.60
CA GLY A 254 -30.94 18.17 19.37
C GLY A 254 -32.43 17.84 19.50
N ASP A 255 -32.80 16.58 19.33
CA ASP A 255 -34.18 16.13 19.18
C ASP A 255 -34.74 15.49 20.45
N ALA A 256 -36.02 15.69 20.73
CA ALA A 256 -36.70 14.94 21.78
C ALA A 256 -36.92 13.46 21.35
N PRO A 257 -36.80 12.47 22.26
CA PRO A 257 -36.52 12.62 23.70
C PRO A 257 -35.02 12.69 24.06
N TYR A 258 -34.12 12.56 23.09
CA TYR A 258 -32.67 12.46 23.29
C TYR A 258 -32.04 13.70 23.92
N SER A 259 -32.59 14.88 23.63
CA SER A 259 -32.19 16.16 24.24
C SER A 259 -32.43 16.23 25.76
N SER A 260 -33.19 15.30 26.31
CA SER A 260 -33.40 15.16 27.76
C SER A 260 -32.53 14.08 28.41
N ASP A 261 -31.81 13.27 27.62
CA ASP A 261 -30.96 12.21 28.14
C ASP A 261 -29.57 12.74 28.53
N GLN A 262 -29.38 12.98 29.83
CA GLN A 262 -28.14 13.55 30.38
C GLN A 262 -26.91 12.63 30.19
N ILE A 263 -27.11 11.30 30.14
CA ILE A 263 -26.01 10.36 29.93
C ILE A 263 -25.56 10.43 28.48
N LEU A 264 -26.52 10.42 27.54
CA LEU A 264 -26.24 10.59 26.11
C LEU A 264 -25.51 11.91 25.87
N ILE A 265 -26.02 13.04 26.37
CA ILE A 265 -25.40 14.35 26.19
C ILE A 265 -23.95 14.35 26.71
N LYS A 266 -23.72 13.78 27.89
CA LYS A 266 -22.37 13.64 28.46
C LYS A 266 -21.46 12.84 27.53
N TYR A 267 -21.89 11.67 27.08
CA TYR A 267 -21.09 10.80 26.22
C TYR A 267 -20.80 11.43 24.86
N VAL A 268 -21.78 12.11 24.25
CA VAL A 268 -21.56 12.85 22.99
C VAL A 268 -20.56 14.00 23.18
N SER A 269 -20.60 14.69 24.32
CA SER A 269 -19.66 15.78 24.63
C SER A 269 -18.20 15.33 24.80
N ASN A 270 -17.97 14.05 25.11
CA ASN A 270 -16.62 13.46 25.19
C ASN A 270 -16.01 13.25 23.79
N LEU A 271 -16.83 13.10 22.75
CA LEU A 271 -16.40 12.91 21.36
C LEU A 271 -15.98 14.25 20.73
N LYS A 272 -14.93 14.88 21.28
CA LYS A 272 -14.44 16.20 20.83
C LYS A 272 -13.67 16.11 19.53
N ASN A 273 -12.86 15.07 19.39
CA ASN A 273 -12.01 14.86 18.23
C ASN A 273 -12.71 13.99 17.19
N LYS A 274 -12.22 14.08 15.95
CA LYS A 274 -12.60 13.15 14.89
C LYS A 274 -12.39 11.71 15.38
N LEU A 275 -13.40 10.85 15.22
CA LEU A 275 -13.25 9.45 15.56
C LEU A 275 -12.53 8.73 14.43
N GLU A 276 -11.45 8.03 14.78
CA GLU A 276 -10.57 7.34 13.84
C GLU A 276 -10.17 5.99 14.43
N ARG A 277 -9.63 5.10 13.58
CA ARG A 277 -9.05 3.80 13.97
C ARG A 277 -8.09 3.89 15.18
N THR A 278 -7.42 5.03 15.35
CA THR A 278 -6.38 5.26 16.36
C THR A 278 -6.91 5.58 17.75
N ASN A 279 -8.13 6.12 17.87
CA ASN A 279 -8.62 6.69 19.12
C ASN A 279 -9.96 6.09 19.60
N ILE A 280 -10.72 5.47 18.70
CA ILE A 280 -12.05 4.93 18.96
C ILE A 280 -12.08 3.88 20.07
N ALA A 281 -11.00 3.12 20.25
CA ALA A 281 -10.86 2.16 21.34
C ALA A 281 -10.92 2.80 22.74
N GLY A 282 -10.61 4.11 22.84
CA GLY A 282 -10.72 4.89 24.08
C GLY A 282 -12.16 5.21 24.50
N TYR A 283 -13.15 4.92 23.66
CA TYR A 283 -14.57 5.24 23.89
C TYR A 283 -15.44 3.98 24.02
N ALA A 284 -14.88 2.85 24.47
CA ALA A 284 -15.60 1.57 24.55
C ALA A 284 -16.86 1.65 25.46
N GLU A 285 -16.81 2.46 26.52
CA GLU A 285 -17.95 2.67 27.42
C GLU A 285 -19.08 3.43 26.70
N GLU A 286 -18.75 4.55 26.05
CA GLU A 286 -19.71 5.34 25.28
C GLU A 286 -20.31 4.52 24.12
N LEU A 287 -19.47 3.78 23.39
CA LEU A 287 -19.92 2.90 22.31
C LEU A 287 -20.89 1.83 22.80
N SER A 288 -20.67 1.26 23.99
CA SER A 288 -21.57 0.27 24.59
C SER A 288 -22.95 0.86 24.87
N TYR A 289 -23.00 2.11 25.31
CA TYR A 289 -24.25 2.84 25.50
C TYR A 289 -24.92 3.17 24.16
N PHE A 290 -24.16 3.64 23.16
CA PHE A 290 -24.69 3.95 21.83
C PHE A 290 -25.27 2.71 21.12
N ALA A 291 -24.62 1.56 21.28
CA ALA A 291 -25.09 0.28 20.75
C ALA A 291 -26.47 -0.13 21.30
N ALA A 292 -26.86 0.37 22.47
CA ALA A 292 -28.14 0.07 23.13
C ALA A 292 -29.20 1.17 22.98
N LEU A 293 -28.89 2.29 22.30
CA LEU A 293 -29.83 3.39 22.10
C LEU A 293 -31.07 2.93 21.32
N LYS A 294 -32.24 3.43 21.73
CA LYS A 294 -33.48 3.25 20.96
C LYS A 294 -33.63 4.39 19.97
N ILE A 295 -33.36 4.12 18.69
CA ILE A 295 -33.53 5.11 17.63
C ILE A 295 -34.99 5.12 17.16
N ASP A 296 -35.59 6.31 17.13
CA ASP A 296 -36.98 6.50 16.70
C ASP A 296 -37.12 6.15 15.22
N LYS A 297 -38.20 5.44 14.87
CA LYS A 297 -38.51 5.04 13.50
C LYS A 297 -38.64 6.23 12.54
N LYS A 298 -38.95 7.44 13.04
CA LYS A 298 -39.05 8.65 12.21
C LYS A 298 -37.78 8.90 11.39
N TYR A 299 -36.60 8.61 11.95
CA TYR A 299 -35.32 8.80 11.25
C TYR A 299 -35.17 7.83 10.07
N LYS A 300 -35.71 6.62 10.22
CA LYS A 300 -35.75 5.64 9.12
C LYS A 300 -36.78 6.03 8.06
N GLU A 301 -37.94 6.54 8.46
CA GLU A 301 -38.96 7.06 7.55
C GLU A 301 -38.48 8.30 6.77
N GLY A 302 -37.61 9.11 7.38
CA GLY A 302 -36.93 10.25 6.76
C GLY A 302 -35.66 9.91 5.98
N ASN A 303 -35.25 8.64 5.93
CA ASN A 303 -34.00 8.17 5.33
C ASN A 303 -32.72 8.83 5.91
N GLU A 304 -32.70 9.14 7.21
CA GLU A 304 -31.55 9.70 7.91
C GLU A 304 -30.54 8.61 8.28
N GLU A 305 -29.84 8.07 7.27
CA GLU A 305 -28.98 6.88 7.40
C GLU A 305 -27.99 6.95 8.56
N ALA A 306 -27.33 8.10 8.74
CA ALA A 306 -26.30 8.27 9.77
C ALA A 306 -26.87 8.06 11.19
N ILE A 307 -28.08 8.58 11.46
CA ILE A 307 -28.76 8.42 12.76
C ILE A 307 -29.29 6.99 12.92
N VAL A 308 -29.92 6.43 11.88
CA VAL A 308 -30.44 5.06 11.90
C VAL A 308 -29.32 4.04 12.16
N ASN A 309 -28.12 4.31 11.67
CA ASN A 309 -26.96 3.42 11.78
C ASN A 309 -26.10 3.64 13.04
N ILE A 310 -26.54 4.43 14.02
CA ILE A 310 -25.79 4.63 15.29
C ILE A 310 -25.53 3.29 15.99
N ASN A 311 -26.57 2.47 16.19
CA ASN A 311 -26.42 1.17 16.85
C ASN A 311 -25.48 0.25 16.08
N HIS A 312 -25.67 0.18 14.76
CA HIS A 312 -24.86 -0.63 13.85
C HIS A 312 -23.38 -0.26 13.97
N THR A 313 -23.06 1.03 13.80
CA THR A 313 -21.69 1.53 13.78
C THR A 313 -21.02 1.36 15.14
N ALA A 314 -21.75 1.56 16.23
CA ALA A 314 -21.27 1.32 17.58
C ALA A 314 -20.95 -0.17 17.83
N LEU A 315 -21.86 -1.08 17.44
CA LEU A 315 -21.65 -2.53 17.57
C LEU A 315 -20.47 -3.02 16.74
N HIS A 316 -20.37 -2.59 15.49
CA HIS A 316 -19.26 -2.94 14.61
C HIS A 316 -17.93 -2.43 15.20
N SER A 317 -17.89 -1.19 15.71
CA SER A 317 -16.71 -0.66 16.39
C SER A 317 -16.33 -1.46 17.64
N LEU A 318 -17.31 -1.85 18.47
CA LEU A 318 -17.07 -2.70 19.63
C LEU A 318 -16.56 -4.10 19.27
N ALA A 319 -17.05 -4.67 18.17
CA ALA A 319 -16.53 -5.92 17.63
C ALA A 319 -15.04 -5.78 17.27
N ASP A 320 -14.68 -4.70 16.58
CA ASP A 320 -13.29 -4.44 16.18
C ASP A 320 -12.36 -4.23 17.37
N ILE A 321 -12.81 -3.49 18.39
CA ILE A 321 -12.08 -3.35 19.67
C ILE A 321 -11.84 -4.73 20.28
N SER A 322 -12.89 -5.57 20.34
CA SER A 322 -12.83 -6.90 20.93
C SER A 322 -11.87 -7.81 20.16
N ILE A 323 -11.90 -7.78 18.81
CA ILE A 323 -10.96 -8.52 17.95
C ILE A 323 -9.51 -8.09 18.22
N GLY A 324 -9.24 -6.79 18.27
CA GLY A 324 -7.89 -6.29 18.55
C GLY A 324 -7.38 -6.65 19.95
N LYS A 325 -8.28 -6.80 20.92
CA LYS A 325 -7.98 -7.32 22.27
C LYS A 325 -7.95 -8.86 22.34
N LYS A 326 -8.26 -9.56 21.25
CA LYS A 326 -8.40 -11.02 21.17
C LYS A 326 -9.55 -11.57 22.03
N GLU A 327 -10.55 -10.75 22.33
CA GLU A 327 -11.77 -11.08 23.07
C GLU A 327 -12.84 -11.64 22.12
N TYR A 328 -12.52 -12.74 21.43
CA TYR A 328 -13.30 -13.23 20.28
C TYR A 328 -14.75 -13.60 20.60
N GLN A 329 -15.05 -14.09 21.80
CA GLN A 329 -16.43 -14.38 22.24
C GLN A 329 -17.28 -13.11 22.34
N GLN A 330 -16.65 -11.98 22.71
CA GLN A 330 -17.33 -10.70 22.81
C GLN A 330 -17.50 -10.07 21.42
N ALA A 331 -16.48 -10.22 20.55
CA ALA A 331 -16.56 -9.83 19.15
C ALA A 331 -17.73 -10.53 18.43
N GLU A 332 -17.87 -11.85 18.60
CA GLU A 332 -18.98 -12.64 18.04
C GLU A 332 -20.35 -12.03 18.41
N LYS A 333 -20.58 -11.73 19.68
CA LYS A 333 -21.84 -11.15 20.16
C LYS A 333 -22.14 -9.81 19.47
N TYR A 334 -21.14 -8.94 19.35
CA TYR A 334 -21.33 -7.65 18.71
C TYR A 334 -21.57 -7.77 17.20
N LEU A 335 -20.81 -8.62 16.50
CA LEU A 335 -20.99 -8.88 15.07
C LEU A 335 -22.37 -9.46 14.77
N LEU A 336 -22.83 -10.45 15.53
CA LEU A 336 -24.16 -11.05 15.34
C LEU A 336 -25.27 -10.03 15.53
N LYS A 337 -25.16 -9.14 16.53
CA LYS A 337 -26.12 -8.05 16.73
C LYS A 337 -26.10 -7.04 15.59
N ALA A 338 -24.91 -6.62 15.14
CA ALA A 338 -24.76 -5.72 14.00
C ALA A 338 -25.30 -6.33 12.70
N LEU A 339 -25.23 -7.67 12.54
CA LEU A 339 -25.77 -8.36 11.38
C LEU A 339 -27.29 -8.52 11.45
N THR A 340 -27.84 -8.89 12.61
CA THR A 340 -29.22 -9.41 12.68
C THR A 340 -30.23 -8.51 13.41
N GLU A 341 -29.80 -7.78 14.44
CA GLU A 341 -30.66 -6.88 15.21
C GLU A 341 -30.60 -5.45 14.67
N PHE A 342 -29.40 -5.00 14.32
CA PHE A 342 -29.13 -3.65 13.80
C PHE A 342 -28.36 -3.69 12.47
N PRO A 343 -28.91 -4.35 11.43
CA PRO A 343 -28.28 -4.38 10.11
C PRO A 343 -28.11 -2.96 9.56
N LEU A 344 -27.05 -2.76 8.76
CA LEU A 344 -26.79 -1.48 8.13
C LEU A 344 -27.96 -1.07 7.23
N TYR A 345 -28.57 0.06 7.57
CA TYR A 345 -29.57 0.72 6.73
C TYR A 345 -28.88 1.63 5.73
N SER A 346 -29.14 1.42 4.44
CA SER A 346 -28.63 2.25 3.36
C SER A 346 -29.59 2.19 2.17
N LEU A 347 -29.81 3.32 1.51
CA LEU A 347 -30.58 3.41 0.26
C LEU A 347 -29.87 2.67 -0.88
N SER A 348 -28.55 2.51 -0.78
CA SER A 348 -27.75 1.65 -1.66
C SER A 348 -27.74 0.21 -1.14
N GLY A 349 -28.45 -0.70 -1.83
CA GLY A 349 -28.44 -2.13 -1.50
C GLY A 349 -27.04 -2.75 -1.57
N THR A 350 -26.21 -2.30 -2.52
CA THR A 350 -24.79 -2.72 -2.64
C THR A 350 -23.97 -2.36 -1.40
N THR A 351 -24.29 -1.24 -0.75
CA THR A 351 -23.58 -0.80 0.45
C THR A 351 -23.96 -1.65 1.66
N SER A 352 -25.24 -1.98 1.82
CA SER A 352 -25.71 -2.94 2.83
C SER A 352 -25.12 -4.33 2.62
N GLU A 353 -25.02 -4.78 1.37
CA GLU A 353 -24.41 -6.08 1.03
C GLU A 353 -22.95 -6.18 1.43
N LYS A 354 -22.16 -5.18 1.03
CA LYS A 354 -20.72 -5.13 1.32
C LYS A 354 -20.46 -5.17 2.82
N ASP A 355 -21.29 -4.49 3.60
CA ASP A 355 -21.16 -4.45 5.04
C ASP A 355 -21.57 -5.78 5.69
N ALA A 356 -22.71 -6.36 5.31
CA ALA A 356 -23.16 -7.64 5.83
C ALA A 356 -22.18 -8.78 5.50
N ASN A 357 -21.70 -8.88 4.25
CA ASN A 357 -20.71 -9.89 3.87
C ASN A 357 -19.37 -9.68 4.56
N ARG A 358 -19.04 -8.44 4.91
CA ARG A 358 -17.87 -8.16 5.73
C ARG A 358 -18.04 -8.71 7.15
N ILE A 359 -19.17 -8.43 7.80
CA ILE A 359 -19.48 -8.98 9.13
C ILE A 359 -19.48 -10.51 9.11
N GLU A 360 -20.04 -11.14 8.08
CA GLU A 360 -20.02 -12.60 7.89
C GLU A 360 -18.60 -13.15 7.75
N TYR A 361 -17.73 -12.44 7.02
CA TYR A 361 -16.34 -12.82 6.87
C TYR A 361 -15.58 -12.69 8.19
N ASP A 362 -15.85 -11.62 8.94
CA ASP A 362 -15.27 -11.40 10.27
C ASP A 362 -15.77 -12.44 11.29
N LEU A 363 -17.04 -12.84 11.22
CA LEU A 363 -17.59 -13.95 11.99
C LEU A 363 -16.83 -15.25 11.67
N ALA A 364 -16.60 -15.57 10.39
CA ALA A 364 -15.82 -16.75 10.03
C ALA A 364 -14.41 -16.74 10.64
N LYS A 365 -13.74 -15.58 10.67
CA LYS A 365 -12.43 -15.40 11.32
C LYS A 365 -12.49 -15.57 12.83
N VAL A 366 -13.48 -14.95 13.48
CA VAL A 366 -13.72 -15.07 14.91
C VAL A 366 -13.96 -16.53 15.29
N TYR A 367 -14.77 -17.26 14.54
CA TYR A 367 -15.01 -18.68 14.79
C TYR A 367 -13.76 -19.55 14.61
N GLN A 368 -12.91 -19.26 13.62
CA GLN A 368 -11.60 -19.94 13.50
C GLN A 368 -10.73 -19.71 14.75
N LYS A 369 -10.71 -18.49 15.29
CA LYS A 369 -9.96 -18.15 16.51
C LYS A 369 -10.56 -18.75 17.78
N LEU A 370 -11.85 -19.06 17.77
CA LEU A 370 -12.55 -19.77 18.83
C LEU A 370 -12.52 -21.30 18.66
N GLU A 371 -11.80 -21.82 17.65
CA GLU A 371 -11.76 -23.25 17.31
C GLU A 371 -13.13 -23.84 16.95
N ARG A 372 -14.08 -22.98 16.56
CA ARG A 372 -15.45 -23.32 16.14
C ARG A 372 -15.49 -23.49 14.61
N LYS A 373 -14.86 -24.56 14.15
CA LYS A 373 -14.59 -24.79 12.72
C LYS A 373 -15.86 -24.91 11.88
N ASP A 374 -16.93 -25.48 12.43
CA ASP A 374 -18.18 -25.73 11.68
C ASP A 374 -18.91 -24.42 11.36
N GLU A 375 -18.97 -23.48 12.28
CA GLU A 375 -19.54 -22.15 12.06
C GLU A 375 -18.69 -21.35 11.07
N ALA A 376 -17.36 -21.47 11.14
CA ALA A 376 -16.46 -20.87 10.17
C ALA A 376 -16.73 -21.40 8.74
N TYR A 377 -16.87 -22.72 8.56
CA TYR A 377 -17.30 -23.29 7.28
C TYR A 377 -18.65 -22.75 6.83
N GLY A 378 -19.61 -22.68 7.75
CA GLY A 378 -20.94 -22.16 7.48
C GLY A 378 -20.93 -20.76 6.88
N TYR A 379 -20.26 -19.81 7.53
CA TYR A 379 -20.17 -18.44 7.00
C TYR A 379 -19.35 -18.35 5.70
N LEU A 380 -18.28 -19.13 5.55
CA LEU A 380 -17.51 -19.15 4.30
C LEU A 380 -18.33 -19.72 3.12
N LEU A 381 -19.15 -20.75 3.35
CA LEU A 381 -20.08 -21.27 2.34
C LEU A 381 -21.13 -20.23 1.94
N ALA A 382 -21.64 -19.45 2.89
CA ALA A 382 -22.54 -18.33 2.58
C ALA A 382 -21.84 -17.30 1.69
N LEU A 383 -20.59 -16.94 2.00
CA LEU A 383 -19.83 -15.92 1.28
C LEU A 383 -19.37 -16.33 -0.12
N ILE A 384 -19.38 -17.62 -0.47
CA ILE A 384 -19.24 -18.06 -1.87
C ILE A 384 -20.39 -17.51 -2.73
N ASN A 385 -21.54 -17.18 -2.14
CA ASN A 385 -22.63 -16.54 -2.87
C ASN A 385 -22.54 -15.00 -2.87
N SER A 386 -21.46 -14.41 -2.34
CA SER A 386 -21.25 -12.97 -2.33
C SER A 386 -20.54 -12.51 -3.59
N GLN A 387 -21.04 -11.45 -4.22
CA GLN A 387 -20.34 -10.76 -5.32
C GLN A 387 -18.98 -10.19 -4.88
N TRP A 388 -18.83 -9.82 -3.61
CA TRP A 388 -17.68 -9.07 -3.10
C TRP A 388 -16.64 -9.94 -2.38
N TYR A 389 -17.07 -11.07 -1.83
CA TYR A 389 -16.23 -11.93 -0.99
C TYR A 389 -15.99 -13.33 -1.57
N TYR A 390 -16.53 -13.67 -2.75
CA TYR A 390 -16.34 -14.97 -3.41
C TYR A 390 -14.89 -15.45 -3.38
N SER A 391 -13.95 -14.70 -3.97
CA SER A 391 -12.55 -15.14 -4.10
C SER A 391 -11.85 -15.27 -2.74
N SER A 392 -12.18 -14.39 -1.79
CA SER A 392 -11.65 -14.47 -0.42
C SER A 392 -12.20 -15.71 0.28
N ALA A 393 -13.51 -15.93 0.21
CA ALA A 393 -14.18 -17.07 0.82
C ALA A 393 -13.69 -18.40 0.26
N GLU A 394 -13.54 -18.52 -1.05
CA GLU A 394 -13.03 -19.75 -1.70
C GLU A 394 -11.59 -20.06 -1.28
N LYS A 395 -10.72 -19.05 -1.20
CA LYS A 395 -9.35 -19.21 -0.70
C LYS A 395 -9.34 -19.67 0.76
N GLU A 396 -10.17 -19.06 1.58
CA GLU A 396 -10.24 -19.32 3.03
C GLU A 396 -10.81 -20.68 3.36
N ILE A 397 -11.90 -21.07 2.70
CA ILE A 397 -12.55 -22.36 2.95
C ILE A 397 -11.63 -23.50 2.50
N THR A 398 -10.85 -23.30 1.44
CA THR A 398 -9.81 -24.23 1.00
C THR A 398 -8.68 -24.33 2.02
N ALA A 399 -8.25 -23.21 2.61
CA ALA A 399 -7.23 -23.22 3.67
C ALA A 399 -7.76 -23.88 4.95
N LEU A 400 -9.04 -23.69 5.28
CA LEU A 400 -9.70 -24.27 6.45
C LEU A 400 -9.81 -25.80 6.36
N LEU A 401 -9.85 -26.35 5.14
CA LEU A 401 -9.88 -27.80 4.89
C LEU A 401 -8.84 -28.55 5.73
N GLY A 402 -7.57 -28.12 5.66
CA GLY A 402 -6.48 -28.77 6.38
C GLY A 402 -6.42 -30.27 6.11
N SER A 403 -6.54 -31.07 7.18
CA SER A 403 -6.57 -32.54 7.14
C SER A 403 -7.98 -33.14 7.26
N ASP A 404 -9.05 -32.36 7.05
CA ASP A 404 -10.42 -32.89 7.11
C ASP A 404 -10.64 -33.96 6.04
N ASP A 405 -11.45 -34.97 6.38
CA ASP A 405 -11.88 -35.98 5.41
C ASP A 405 -12.79 -35.34 4.35
N LYS A 406 -12.25 -35.20 3.14
CA LYS A 406 -12.91 -34.55 2.00
C LYS A 406 -14.27 -35.17 1.68
N ASN A 407 -14.38 -36.50 1.76
CA ASN A 407 -15.60 -37.22 1.44
C ASN A 407 -16.72 -36.93 2.44
N THR A 408 -16.39 -36.88 3.74
CA THR A 408 -17.33 -36.53 4.81
C THR A 408 -17.73 -35.06 4.71
N LEU A 409 -16.77 -34.16 4.53
CA LEU A 409 -17.07 -32.73 4.36
C LEU A 409 -17.99 -32.47 3.17
N LYS A 410 -17.76 -33.15 2.04
CA LYS A 410 -18.63 -33.05 0.88
C LYS A 410 -20.07 -33.49 1.21
N LYS A 411 -20.25 -34.62 1.89
CA LYS A 411 -21.58 -35.11 2.33
C LYS A 411 -22.27 -34.13 3.27
N ASP A 412 -21.51 -33.50 4.17
CA ASP A 412 -22.02 -32.49 5.09
C ASP A 412 -22.47 -31.24 4.35
N ILE A 413 -21.70 -30.77 3.36
CA ILE A 413 -22.10 -29.66 2.48
C ILE A 413 -23.37 -30.05 1.71
N ASP A 414 -23.42 -31.22 1.09
CA ASP A 414 -24.59 -31.70 0.33
C ASP A 414 -25.86 -31.76 1.21
N LYS A 415 -25.71 -32.08 2.50
CA LYS A 415 -26.80 -32.05 3.48
C LYS A 415 -27.19 -30.60 3.82
N ALA A 416 -26.22 -29.73 4.03
CA ALA A 416 -26.43 -28.33 4.39
C ALA A 416 -27.17 -27.55 3.29
N LEU A 417 -26.79 -27.72 2.02
CA LEU A 417 -27.46 -27.09 0.87
C LEU A 417 -28.97 -27.42 0.81
N LYS A 418 -29.37 -28.60 1.29
CA LYS A 418 -30.79 -28.99 1.33
C LYS A 418 -31.62 -28.22 2.36
N THR A 419 -30.97 -27.59 3.33
CA THR A 419 -31.62 -26.88 4.45
C THR A 419 -31.76 -25.37 4.23
N PHE A 420 -31.35 -24.87 3.05
CA PHE A 420 -31.46 -23.46 2.70
C PHE A 420 -32.90 -22.95 2.76
N ASN A 421 -33.10 -21.80 3.40
CA ASN A 421 -34.37 -21.10 3.49
C ASN A 421 -34.18 -19.59 3.38
N VAL A 422 -35.11 -18.93 2.69
CA VAL A 422 -35.17 -17.46 2.59
C VAL A 422 -35.97 -16.89 3.76
N ARG A 423 -35.53 -15.76 4.31
CA ARG A 423 -36.22 -14.99 5.35
C ARG A 423 -36.64 -13.61 4.82
N PRO A 424 -37.54 -12.90 5.51
CA PRO A 424 -37.82 -11.50 5.20
C PRO A 424 -36.56 -10.61 5.23
N ASN A 425 -36.64 -9.47 4.54
CA ASN A 425 -35.58 -8.44 4.51
C ASN A 425 -34.22 -8.95 4.00
N TYR A 426 -34.24 -9.80 2.97
CA TYR A 426 -33.05 -10.32 2.28
C TYR A 426 -32.13 -11.22 3.12
N PHE A 427 -32.53 -11.56 4.34
CA PHE A 427 -31.86 -12.57 5.14
C PHE A 427 -32.12 -13.96 4.59
N GLN A 428 -31.15 -14.84 4.79
CA GLN A 428 -31.17 -16.23 4.37
C GLN A 428 -30.57 -17.08 5.49
N GLU A 429 -30.95 -18.35 5.54
CA GLU A 429 -30.39 -19.29 6.49
C GLU A 429 -30.15 -20.66 5.88
N PHE A 430 -29.19 -21.39 6.45
CA PHE A 430 -29.04 -22.83 6.25
C PHE A 430 -28.38 -23.44 7.49
N THR A 431 -28.32 -24.77 7.56
CA THR A 431 -27.74 -25.50 8.70
C THR A 431 -26.55 -26.34 8.25
N PHE A 432 -25.38 -26.09 8.81
CA PHE A 432 -24.17 -26.87 8.57
C PHE A 432 -23.76 -27.61 9.85
N ARG A 433 -23.69 -28.95 9.79
CA ARG A 433 -23.37 -29.82 10.95
C ARG A 433 -24.16 -29.52 12.24
N GLY A 434 -25.41 -29.09 12.10
CA GLY A 434 -26.29 -28.75 13.22
C GLY A 434 -26.25 -27.28 13.64
N ASN A 435 -25.30 -26.50 13.13
CA ASN A 435 -25.19 -25.06 13.38
C ASN A 435 -26.00 -24.27 12.35
N LYS A 436 -26.90 -23.41 12.83
CA LYS A 436 -27.68 -22.51 11.98
C LYS A 436 -26.84 -21.29 11.60
N ILE A 437 -26.71 -21.05 10.31
CA ILE A 437 -25.99 -19.92 9.74
C ILE A 437 -27.02 -18.96 9.18
N VAL A 438 -26.98 -17.71 9.63
CA VAL A 438 -27.83 -16.63 9.12
C VAL A 438 -26.92 -15.62 8.43
N PHE A 439 -27.28 -15.27 7.21
CA PHE A 439 -26.50 -14.36 6.36
C PHE A 439 -27.45 -13.48 5.54
N TRP A 440 -26.90 -12.44 4.93
CA TRP A 440 -27.64 -11.45 4.16
C TRP A 440 -27.05 -11.37 2.75
N ASN A 441 -27.92 -11.29 1.74
CA ASN A 441 -27.48 -11.14 0.36
C ASN A 441 -28.39 -10.15 -0.36
N GLY A 442 -27.80 -9.17 -1.05
CA GLY A 442 -28.57 -8.10 -1.71
C GLY A 442 -29.37 -8.64 -2.89
N PHE A 443 -28.93 -9.76 -3.45
CA PHE A 443 -29.66 -10.51 -4.45
C PHE A 443 -30.43 -11.65 -3.78
N PRO A 444 -31.76 -11.72 -3.94
CA PRO A 444 -32.54 -12.82 -3.41
C PRO A 444 -32.08 -14.12 -4.09
N LEU A 445 -31.45 -15.00 -3.32
CA LEU A 445 -31.09 -16.33 -3.78
C LEU A 445 -32.27 -17.28 -3.56
N ASP A 446 -32.53 -18.13 -4.54
CA ASP A 446 -33.32 -19.33 -4.31
C ASP A 446 -32.40 -20.51 -3.94
N LYS A 447 -33.02 -21.62 -3.53
CA LYS A 447 -32.29 -22.84 -3.14
C LYS A 447 -31.42 -23.39 -4.27
N LYS A 448 -31.85 -23.23 -5.52
CA LYS A 448 -31.14 -23.73 -6.70
C LYS A 448 -29.87 -22.91 -6.90
N SER A 449 -29.99 -21.59 -7.02
CA SER A 449 -28.85 -20.68 -7.20
C SER A 449 -27.85 -20.77 -6.04
N PHE A 450 -28.33 -20.82 -4.79
CA PHE A 450 -27.45 -21.00 -3.62
C PHE A 450 -26.60 -22.28 -3.71
N SER A 451 -27.22 -23.37 -4.15
CA SER A 451 -26.55 -24.66 -4.30
C SER A 451 -25.59 -24.66 -5.49
N GLU A 452 -26.04 -24.19 -6.66
CA GLU A 452 -25.25 -24.16 -7.89
C GLU A 452 -23.94 -23.38 -7.69
N ASN A 453 -24.02 -22.16 -7.17
CA ASN A 453 -22.86 -21.31 -6.90
C ASN A 453 -21.79 -22.00 -6.03
N ILE A 454 -22.21 -22.78 -5.02
CA ILE A 454 -21.29 -23.53 -4.16
C ILE A 454 -20.72 -24.74 -4.91
N THR A 455 -21.56 -25.51 -5.59
CA THR A 455 -21.14 -26.75 -6.25
C THR A 455 -20.26 -26.54 -7.48
N GLU A 456 -20.31 -25.35 -8.07
CA GLU A 456 -19.48 -24.96 -9.22
C GLU A 456 -18.08 -24.46 -8.83
N THR A 457 -17.82 -24.20 -7.55
CA THR A 457 -16.49 -23.78 -7.06
C THR A 457 -15.42 -24.86 -7.25
N GLU A 458 -14.17 -24.42 -7.45
CA GLU A 458 -13.03 -25.34 -7.49
C GLU A 458 -12.81 -25.99 -6.14
N PHE A 459 -13.08 -25.27 -5.05
CA PHE A 459 -13.11 -25.83 -3.70
C PHE A 459 -14.00 -27.08 -3.63
N TYR A 460 -15.30 -26.95 -3.98
CA TYR A 460 -16.23 -28.06 -3.85
C TYR A 460 -15.88 -29.23 -4.80
N LYS A 461 -15.46 -28.93 -6.03
CA LYS A 461 -15.00 -29.94 -6.98
C LYS A 461 -13.80 -30.72 -6.44
N SER A 462 -12.88 -30.07 -5.73
CA SER A 462 -11.69 -30.70 -5.13
C SER A 462 -11.99 -31.66 -3.96
N LEU A 463 -13.24 -31.66 -3.45
CA LEU A 463 -13.70 -32.59 -2.42
C LEU A 463 -14.11 -33.95 -2.99
N LYS A 464 -14.21 -34.09 -4.31
CA LYS A 464 -14.35 -35.38 -4.97
C LYS A 464 -12.97 -36.02 -5.06
N SER A 465 -12.82 -37.22 -4.49
CA SER A 465 -11.71 -38.13 -4.80
C SER A 465 -11.85 -38.71 -6.18
#